data_AF-E6J3Q1-F1
#
_entry.id   AF-E6J3Q1-F1
#
_cell.length_a   1.000
_cell.length_b   1.000
_cell.length_c   1.000
_cell.angle_alpha   90.00
_cell.angle_beta   90.00
_cell.angle_gamma   90.00
#
_symmetry.space_group_name_H-M   'P 1'
#
loop_
_entity.id
_entity.type
_entity.pdbx_description
1 polymer ?
#
loop_
_entity_poly.entity_id
_entity_poly.type
_entity_poly.pdbx_seq_one_letter_code
_entity_poly.pdbx_strand_id
1 'polypeptide(L)' 'MEQLDFITKLLGIEDKNIKIDNLFDASTHKEVLAHLDYDAPPCPACKGQMA' A
#
# COMPACT_ATOMS: atom_id res chain seq x y z
N MET A 1 -7.11 1.16 15.09
CA MET A 1 -7.81 0.96 13.80
C MET A 1 -8.29 2.27 13.18
N GLU A 2 -8.92 3.18 13.94
CA GLU A 2 -9.44 4.45 13.40
C GLU A 2 -8.37 5.38 12.80
N GLN A 3 -7.19 5.48 13.41
CA GLN A 3 -6.09 6.30 12.88
C GLN A 3 -5.58 5.78 11.53
N LEU A 4 -5.56 4.45 11.36
CA LEU A 4 -5.19 3.82 10.09
C LEU A 4 -6.25 4.09 9.02
N ASP A 5 -7.53 3.95 9.37
CA ASP A 5 -8.65 4.22 8.46
C ASP A 5 -8.70 5.70 8.03
N PHE A 6 -8.32 6.62 8.92
CA PHE A 6 -8.17 8.04 8.57
C PHE A 6 -6.99 8.28 7.61
N ILE A 7 -5.83 7.64 7.85
CA ILE A 7 -4.65 7.77 7.00
C ILE A 7 -4.89 7.15 5.62
N THR A 8 -5.49 5.97 5.53
CA THR A 8 -5.78 5.32 4.24
C THR A 8 -6.77 6.16 3.42
N LYS A 9 -7.79 6.74 4.06
CA LYS A 9 -8.71 7.70 3.42
C LYS A 9 -8.00 8.96 2.94
N LEU A 10 -7.13 9.55 3.76
CA LEU A 10 -6.36 10.76 3.40
C LEU A 10 -5.43 10.50 2.20
N LEU A 11 -4.80 9.32 2.15
CA LEU A 11 -3.89 8.92 1.08
C LEU A 11 -4.60 8.39 -0.17
N GLY A 12 -5.94 8.26 -0.16
CA GLY A 12 -6.69 7.68 -1.27
C GLY A 12 -6.39 6.20 -1.51
N ILE A 13 -5.98 5.48 -0.46
CA ILE A 13 -5.73 4.04 -0.49
C ILE A 13 -7.10 3.34 -0.39
N GLU A 14 -7.74 3.14 -1.55
CA GLU A 14 -9.04 2.47 -1.67
C GLU A 14 -8.91 0.96 -1.99
N ASP A 15 -7.74 0.53 -2.43
CA ASP A 15 -7.49 -0.87 -2.76
C ASP A 15 -7.43 -1.72 -1.48
N LYS A 16 -8.39 -2.63 -1.35
CA LYS A 16 -8.52 -3.55 -0.21
C LYS A 16 -7.38 -4.56 -0.13
N ASN A 17 -6.61 -4.73 -1.19
CA ASN A 17 -5.46 -5.61 -1.22
C ASN A 17 -4.18 -4.92 -0.75
N ILE A 18 -4.18 -3.62 -0.46
CA ILE A 18 -3.03 -2.96 0.17
C ILE A 18 -2.98 -3.36 1.65
N LYS A 19 -1.96 -4.13 2.03
CA LYS A 19 -1.67 -4.51 3.41
C LYS A 19 -0.63 -3.58 4.01
N ILE A 20 -0.92 -3.09 5.22
CA ILE A 20 -0.01 -2.22 5.96
C ILE A 20 0.88 -3.09 6.83
N ASP A 21 2.18 -3.04 6.57
CA ASP A 21 3.21 -3.79 7.30
C ASP A 21 3.64 -3.07 8.57
N ASN A 22 3.78 -1.75 8.48
CA ASN A 22 4.28 -0.96 9.60
C ASN A 22 3.78 0.48 9.56
N LEU A 23 3.65 1.07 10.75
CA LEU A 23 3.31 2.48 10.96
C LEU A 23 4.34 3.08 11.92
N PHE A 24 5.13 4.03 11.43
CA PHE A 24 6.07 4.79 12.26
C PHE A 24 5.50 6.18 12.56
N ASP A 25 5.62 6.60 13.81
CA ASP A 25 5.19 7.92 14.28
C ASP A 25 6.42 8.75 14.63
N ALA A 26 6.82 9.63 13.72
CA ALA A 26 7.99 10.48 13.88
C ALA A 26 7.67 11.79 14.64
N SER A 27 6.52 11.86 15.32
CA SER A 27 5.94 13.05 15.97
C SER A 27 5.51 14.17 15.01
N THR A 28 6.35 14.54 14.03
CA THR A 28 6.03 15.58 13.02
C THR A 28 5.27 15.03 11.84
N HIS A 29 5.41 13.74 11.57
CA HIS A 29 4.76 13.04 10.48
C HIS A 29 4.59 11.57 10.84
N LYS A 30 3.81 10.86 10.03
CA LYS A 30 3.63 9.42 10.11
C LYS A 30 4.11 8.79 8.82
N GLU A 31 4.83 7.68 8.94
CA GLU A 31 5.27 6.90 7.79
C GLU A 31 4.52 5.56 7.80
N VAL A 32 4.04 5.14 6.63
CA VAL A 32 3.33 3.88 6.46
C VAL A 32 4.11 3.04 5.46
N LEU A 33 4.55 1.85 5.89
CA LEU A 33 5.01 0.81 4.97
C LEU A 33 3.84 -0.11 4.64
N ALA A 34 3.62 -0.34 3.35
CA ALA A 34 2.57 -1.20 2.86
C ALA A 34 3.00 -1.93 1.57
N HIS A 35 2.39 -3.08 1.33
CA HIS A 35 2.54 -3.85 0.09
C HIS A 35 1.18 -4.22 -0.50
N LEU A 36 1.18 -4.61 -1.76
CA LEU A 36 0.01 -5.19 -2.43
C LEU A 36 -0.02 -6.69 -2.15
N ASP A 37 -1.11 -7.17 -1.57
CA ASP A 37 -1.38 -8.59 -1.31
C ASP A 37 -1.91 -9.31 -2.55
N TYR A 38 -1.24 -9.09 -3.68
CA TYR A 38 -1.50 -9.82 -4.91
C TYR A 38 -0.27 -9.80 -5.82
N ASP A 39 -0.15 -10.83 -6.63
CA ASP A 39 0.89 -10.90 -7.66
C ASP A 39 0.64 -9.83 -8.72
N ALA A 40 1.70 -9.10 -9.08
CA ALA A 40 1.62 -8.08 -10.11
C ALA A 40 1.03 -8.68 -11.41
N PRO A 41 0.05 -8.02 -12.04
CA PRO A 41 -0.53 -8.52 -13.28
C PRO A 41 0.54 -8.61 -14.37
N PRO A 42 0.40 -9.56 -15.32
CA PRO A 42 1.36 -9.71 -16.39
C PRO A 42 1.46 -8.42 -17.21
N CYS A 43 2.66 -7.86 -17.28
CA CYS A 43 2.93 -6.64 -18.04
C CYS A 43 2.82 -6.94 -19.55
N PRO A 44 1.85 -6.34 -20.28
CA PRO A 44 1.67 -6.60 -21.71
C PRO A 44 2.87 -6.15 -22.56
N ALA A 45 3.47 -5.00 -22.19
CA ALA A 45 4.67 -4.47 -22.84
C ALA A 45 5.91 -5.33 -22.57
N CYS A 46 5.93 -6.06 -21.45
CA CYS A 46 7.06 -6.87 -21.01
C CYS A 46 6.91 -8.35 -21.42
N LYS A 47 5.86 -8.72 -22.16
CA LYS A 47 5.54 -10.10 -22.57
C LYS A 47 5.60 -11.12 -21.41
N GLY A 48 5.21 -10.69 -20.22
CA GLY A 48 5.27 -11.54 -19.02
C GLY A 48 6.68 -11.90 -18.52
N GLN A 49 7.73 -11.21 -18.96
CA GLN A 49 9.12 -11.50 -18.54
C GLN A 49 9.49 -10.94 -17.15
N MET A 50 8.58 -10.25 -16.47
CA MET A 50 8.79 -9.73 -15.11
C MET A 50 8.18 -10.64 -14.04
N ALA A 51 8.13 -11.95 -14.31
CA ALA A 51 7.73 -12.97 -13.34
C ALA A 51 8.96 -13.46 -12.56
#